data_AF-A0A255HKB6-F1
#
_entry.id   AF-A0A255HKB6-F1
#
_cell.length_a   1.000
_cell.length_b   1.000
_cell.length_c   1.000
_cell.angle_alpha   90.00
_cell.angle_beta   90.00
_cell.angle_gamma   90.00
#
_symmetry.space_group_name_H-M   'P 1'
#
loop_
_entity.id
_entity.type
_entity.pdbx_description
1 polymer ?
#
loop_
_entity_poly.entity_id
_entity_poly.type
_entity_poly.pdbx_seq_one_letter_code
_entity_poly.pdbx_strand_id
1 'polypeptide(L)'
;MSSPVLEAYLALLYTDEAKRHAFLQAPQAQALQHGLSPQEALALAAIDRIGLVMAAASFRHKRAAHARHAKPRQSWWRRLMERWH
;
A
#
# COMPACT_ATOMS: atom_id res chain seq x y z
N MET A 1 9.93 -11.42 -13.95
CA MET A 1 8.72 -10.62 -13.71
C MET A 1 7.95 -11.29 -12.60
N SER A 2 7.54 -10.56 -11.56
CA SER A 2 6.67 -11.07 -10.49
C SER A 2 5.29 -11.45 -11.06
N SER A 3 4.60 -12.41 -10.44
CA SER A 3 3.22 -12.71 -10.84
C SER A 3 2.26 -11.60 -10.41
N PRO A 4 1.14 -11.38 -11.15
CA PRO A 4 0.12 -10.41 -10.75
C PRO A 4 -0.48 -10.70 -9.35
N VAL A 5 -0.54 -11.97 -8.95
CA VAL A 5 -1.05 -12.38 -7.64
C VAL A 5 -0.10 -11.93 -6.52
N LEU A 6 1.21 -12.12 -6.72
CA LEU A 6 2.23 -11.65 -5.79
C LEU A 6 2.19 -10.12 -5.64
N GLU A 7 2.10 -9.38 -6.73
CA GLU A 7 2.03 -7.92 -6.72
C GLU A 7 0.77 -7.41 -6.01
N ALA A 8 -0.38 -7.98 -6.32
CA ALA A 8 -1.64 -7.65 -5.66
C ALA A 8 -1.57 -7.93 -4.16
N TYR A 9 -0.96 -9.05 -3.75
CA TYR A 9 -0.84 -9.38 -2.35
C TYR A 9 0.13 -8.44 -1.61
N LEU A 10 1.26 -8.09 -2.22
CA LEU A 10 2.17 -7.07 -1.67
C LEU A 10 1.47 -5.72 -1.47
N ALA A 11 0.73 -5.27 -2.48
CA ALA A 11 -0.05 -4.02 -2.40
C ALA A 11 -1.07 -4.08 -1.25
N LEU A 12 -1.73 -5.22 -1.05
CA LEU A 12 -2.64 -5.45 0.07
C LEU A 12 -1.91 -5.33 1.42
N LEU A 13 -0.76 -5.98 1.59
CA LEU A 13 0.04 -5.92 2.82
C LEU A 13 0.51 -4.50 3.19
N TYR A 14 0.79 -3.67 2.18
CA TYR A 14 1.14 -2.26 2.41
C TYR A 14 -0.03 -1.39 2.84
N THR A 15 -1.26 -1.76 2.47
CA THR A 15 -2.42 -0.87 2.58
C THR A 15 -3.41 -1.27 3.66
N ASP A 16 -3.49 -2.57 3.97
CA ASP A 16 -4.40 -3.18 4.95
C ASP A 16 -3.61 -3.66 6.19
N GLU A 17 -3.99 -3.13 7.35
CA GLU A 17 -3.33 -3.40 8.62
C GLU A 17 -3.64 -4.79 9.18
N ALA A 18 -4.89 -5.26 9.04
CA ALA A 18 -5.30 -6.56 9.54
C ALA A 18 -4.64 -7.68 8.74
N LYS A 19 -4.60 -7.54 7.41
CA LYS A 19 -3.91 -8.48 6.52
C LYS A 19 -2.41 -8.52 6.79
N ARG A 20 -1.78 -7.35 6.99
CA ARG A 20 -0.37 -7.29 7.37
C ARG A 20 -0.11 -7.97 8.72
N HIS A 21 -0.95 -7.72 9.71
CA HIS A 21 -0.78 -8.34 11.02
C HIS A 21 -0.87 -9.87 10.93
N ALA A 22 -1.88 -10.41 10.25
CA ALA A 22 -2.00 -11.85 10.02
C ALA A 22 -0.78 -12.42 9.28
N PHE A 23 -0.30 -11.74 8.24
CA PHE A 23 0.90 -12.14 7.51
C PHE A 23 2.14 -12.18 8.40
N LEU A 24 2.36 -11.19 9.26
CA LEU A 24 3.53 -11.16 10.14
C LEU A 24 3.57 -12.32 11.16
N GLN A 25 2.41 -12.88 11.52
CA GLN A 25 2.31 -14.03 12.41
C GLN A 25 2.59 -15.37 11.69
N ALA A 26 2.21 -15.48 10.42
CA ALA A 26 2.39 -16.70 9.64
C ALA A 26 2.65 -16.42 8.14
N PRO A 27 3.82 -15.88 7.76
CA PRO A 27 4.05 -15.29 6.44
C PRO A 27 3.81 -16.25 5.28
N GLN A 28 4.41 -17.44 5.34
CA GLN A 28 4.30 -18.44 4.29
C GLN A 28 2.87 -19.00 4.20
N ALA A 29 2.25 -19.31 5.34
CA ALA A 29 0.89 -19.85 5.37
C ALA A 29 -0.12 -18.85 4.79
N GLN A 30 -0.02 -17.57 5.17
CA GLN A 30 -0.89 -16.51 4.64
C GLN A 30 -0.66 -16.27 3.15
N ALA A 31 0.59 -16.34 2.66
CA ALA A 31 0.89 -16.25 1.24
C ALA A 31 0.28 -17.40 0.43
N LEU A 32 0.41 -18.64 0.91
CA LEU A 32 -0.22 -19.81 0.28
C LEU A 32 -1.75 -19.70 0.27
N GLN A 33 -2.36 -19.25 1.38
CA GLN A 33 -3.80 -19.01 1.47
C GLN A 33 -4.29 -17.93 0.49
N HIS A 34 -3.42 -16.98 0.14
CA HIS A 34 -3.70 -15.94 -0.86
C HIS A 34 -3.46 -16.43 -2.31
N GLY A 35 -3.12 -17.70 -2.51
CA GLY A 35 -2.98 -18.32 -3.82
C GLY A 35 -1.60 -18.15 -4.46
N LEU A 36 -0.58 -17.76 -3.69
CA LEU A 36 0.80 -17.74 -4.18
C LEU A 36 1.32 -19.17 -4.32
N SER A 37 2.20 -19.38 -5.30
CA SER A 37 2.93 -20.66 -5.41
C SER A 37 3.83 -20.88 -4.19
N PRO A 38 4.26 -22.13 -3.90
CA PRO A 38 5.18 -22.40 -2.79
C PRO A 38 6.49 -21.61 -2.87
N GLN A 39 7.02 -21.41 -4.08
CA GLN A 39 8.24 -20.62 -4.30
C GLN A 39 8.02 -19.15 -3.96
N GLU A 40 6.92 -18.56 -4.43
CA GLU A 40 6.58 -17.16 -4.13
C GLU A 40 6.27 -16.96 -2.65
N ALA A 41 5.59 -17.91 -2.01
CA ALA A 41 5.28 -17.87 -0.58
C ALA A 41 6.56 -17.89 0.27
N LEU A 42 7.55 -18.71 -0.11
CA LEU A 42 8.86 -18.75 0.54
C LEU A 42 9.64 -17.44 0.33
N ALA A 43 9.68 -16.94 -0.91
CA ALA A 43 10.34 -15.68 -1.23
C ALA A 43 9.70 -14.50 -0.47
N LEU A 44 8.36 -14.45 -0.44
CA LEU A 44 7.62 -13.43 0.28
C LEU A 44 7.79 -13.53 1.80
N ALA A 45 7.89 -14.75 2.35
CA ALA A 45 8.15 -14.95 3.79
C ALA A 45 9.55 -14.45 4.24
N ALA A 46 10.49 -14.34 3.30
CA ALA A 46 11.86 -13.89 3.51
C ALA A 46 12.07 -12.37 3.36
N ILE A 47 11.01 -11.60 3.05
CA ILE A 47 11.15 -10.14 2.90
C ILE A 47 11.53 -9.44 4.21
N ASP A 48 12.08 -8.24 4.09
CA ASP A 48 12.31 -7.35 5.23
C ASP A 48 10.97 -6.92 5.86
N ARG A 49 10.66 -7.51 7.02
CA ARG A 49 9.45 -7.25 7.80
C ARG A 49 9.45 -5.85 8.39
N ILE A 50 10.61 -5.33 8.77
CA ILE A 50 10.73 -3.99 9.34
C ILE A 50 10.45 -2.98 8.24
N GLY A 51 11.08 -3.16 7.08
CA GLY A 51 10.83 -2.36 5.87
C GLY A 51 9.35 -2.35 5.48
N LEU A 52 8.68 -3.51 5.50
CA LEU A 52 7.24 -3.62 5.24
C LEU A 52 6.40 -2.74 6.19
N VAL A 53 6.64 -2.83 7.50
CA VAL A 53 5.89 -2.07 8.52
C VAL A 53 6.16 -0.56 8.38
N MET A 54 7.42 -0.18 8.17
CA MET A 54 7.82 1.23 7.99
C MET A 54 7.20 1.86 6.73
N ALA A 55 7.22 1.14 5.62
CA ALA A 55 6.60 1.58 4.37
C ALA A 55 5.08 1.72 4.53
N ALA A 56 4.42 0.74 5.14
CA ALA A 56 2.99 0.80 5.39
C ALA A 56 2.59 1.98 6.30
N ALA A 57 3.36 2.24 7.37
CA ALA A 57 3.14 3.40 8.23
C ALA A 57 3.28 4.71 7.45
N SER A 58 4.29 4.80 6.58
CA SER A 58 4.50 5.96 5.70
C SER A 58 3.34 6.17 4.73
N PHE A 59 2.83 5.11 4.10
CA PHE A 59 1.67 5.20 3.21
C PHE A 59 0.40 5.62 3.96
N ARG A 60 0.15 5.06 5.15
CA ARG A 60 -0.97 5.46 6.01
C ARG A 60 -0.89 6.95 6.34
N HIS A 61 0.29 7.45 6.73
CA HIS A 61 0.51 8.86 7.01
C HIS A 61 0.24 9.75 5.79
N LYS A 62 0.78 9.39 4.62
CA LYS A 62 0.55 10.13 3.36
C LYS A 62 -0.92 10.15 2.97
N ARG A 63 -1.64 9.01 3.08
CA ARG A 63 -3.09 8.95 2.79
C ARG A 63 -3.90 9.83 3.73
N ALA A 64 -3.59 9.80 5.03
CA ALA A 64 -4.25 10.66 6.01
C ALA A 64 -3.98 12.15 5.72
N ALA A 65 -2.75 12.51 5.34
CA ALA A 65 -2.41 13.87 4.94
C ALA A 65 -3.22 14.29 3.69
N HIS A 66 -3.29 13.47 2.64
CA HIS A 66 -4.07 13.79 1.45
C HIS A 66 -5.58 13.86 1.71
N ALA A 67 -6.13 12.98 2.53
CA ALA A 67 -7.54 13.03 2.93
C ALA A 67 -7.87 14.35 3.67
N ARG A 68 -6.96 14.85 4.51
CA ARG A 68 -7.10 16.13 5.22
C ARG A 68 -6.92 17.35 4.29
N HIS A 69 -6.12 17.21 3.25
CA HIS A 69 -5.91 18.24 2.22
C HIS A 69 -6.88 18.15 1.04
N ALA A 70 -7.88 17.26 1.10
CA ALA A 70 -8.99 17.20 0.14
C ALA A 70 -9.96 18.40 0.28
N LYS A 71 -9.47 19.57 0.71
CA LYS A 71 -10.10 20.83 0.32
C LYS A 71 -9.93 20.99 -1.19
N PRO A 72 -10.98 21.31 -1.94
CA PRO A 72 -10.90 21.35 -3.40
C PRO A 72 -9.86 22.40 -3.80
N ARG A 73 -8.78 21.95 -4.47
CA ARG A 73 -7.76 22.81 -5.10
C ARG A 73 -8.32 23.56 -6.32
N GLN A 74 -9.59 23.94 -6.32
CA GLN A 74 -10.29 24.53 -7.47
C GLN A 74 -10.33 26.06 -7.49
N SER A 75 -9.86 26.78 -6.47
CA SER A 75 -10.04 28.25 -6.45
C SER A 75 -8.84 29.06 -6.93
N TRP A 76 -7.61 28.55 -6.89
CA TRP A 76 -6.44 29.39 -7.14
C TRP A 76 -6.20 29.64 -8.64
N TRP A 77 -6.37 28.62 -9.48
CA TRP A 77 -6.20 28.75 -10.94
C TRP A 77 -7.43 29.36 -11.62
N ARG A 78 -8.66 29.17 -11.09
CA ARG A 78 -9.86 29.89 -11.58
C ARG A 78 -9.73 31.40 -11.34
N ARG A 79 -9.30 31.81 -10.14
CA ARG A 79 -9.05 33.23 -9.82
C ARG A 79 -7.94 33.85 -10.66
N LEU A 80 -6.98 33.04 -11.13
CA LEU A 80 -5.95 33.52 -12.04
C LEU A 80 -6.51 33.79 -13.44
N MET A 81 -7.46 32.98 -13.92
CA MET A 81 -8.07 33.11 -15.26
C MET A 81 -9.12 34.23 -15.34
N GLU A 82 -9.87 34.51 -14.26
CA GLU A 82 -10.86 35.60 -14.21
C GLU A 82 -10.24 37.00 -14.27
N ARG A 83 -8.92 37.14 -14.05
CA ARG A 83 -8.22 38.43 -14.06
C ARG A 83 -7.65 38.83 -15.43
N TRP A 84 -7.91 38.04 -16.48
CA TRP A 84 -7.47 38.29 -17.86
C TRP A 84 -8.65 38.56 -18.82
N HIS A 85 -9.77 39.05 -18.28
CA HIS A 85 -10.96 39.41 -19.03
C HIS A 85 -11.41 40.83 -18.69
#